data_AF-A0A944FNM7-F1
#
_entry.id   AF-A0A944FNM7-F1
#
_cell.length_a   1.000
_cell.length_b   1.000
_cell.length_c   1.000
_cell.angle_alpha   90.00
_cell.angle_beta   90.00
_cell.angle_gamma   90.00
#
_symmetry.space_group_name_H-M   'P 1'
#
loop_
_entity.id
_entity.type
_entity.pdbx_description
1 polymer ?
#
loop_
_entity_poly.entity_id
_entity_poly.type
_entity_poly.pdbx_seq_one_letter_code
_entity_poly.pdbx_strand_id
1 'polypeptide(L)'
;MSPFKSALAAAETPAQFSAVLDKLLDAVEPFLNEVIDQLAETATWRGQNRGAERGSPPRLLRDAASRISSALAMASHADLQILRAHYDPAPDLDAVTKQALGSQNSPPAPPPPPTRPGPGRPRG
;
A
#
# COMPACT_ATOMS: atom_id res chain seq x y z
N MET A 1 -19.45 -22.47 11.86
CA MET A 1 -18.68 -21.22 11.60
C MET A 1 -18.43 -21.10 10.10
N SER A 2 -18.41 -19.89 9.54
CA SER A 2 -18.07 -19.70 8.11
C SER A 2 -16.64 -20.21 7.81
N PRO A 3 -16.41 -20.94 6.70
CA PRO A 3 -15.10 -21.48 6.37
C PRO A 3 -14.01 -20.41 6.26
N PHE A 4 -14.35 -19.23 5.74
CA PHE A 4 -13.43 -18.08 5.67
C PHE A 4 -13.04 -17.55 7.06
N LYS A 5 -13.99 -17.51 8.00
CA LYS A 5 -13.71 -17.07 9.38
C LYS A 5 -12.72 -18.00 10.08
N SER A 6 -12.87 -19.32 9.89
CA SER A 6 -11.92 -20.30 10.41
C SER A 6 -10.56 -20.20 9.73
N ALA A 7 -10.51 -20.02 8.41
CA ALA A 7 -9.27 -19.89 7.66
C ALA A 7 -8.49 -18.61 8.02
N LEU A 8 -9.18 -17.48 8.23
CA LEU A 8 -8.55 -16.23 8.70
C LEU A 8 -7.97 -16.39 10.11
N ALA A 9 -8.65 -17.12 11.00
CA ALA A 9 -8.15 -17.38 12.35
C ALA A 9 -6.95 -18.34 12.38
N ALA A 10 -6.82 -19.20 11.37
CA ALA A 10 -5.72 -20.15 11.21
C ALA A 10 -4.51 -19.57 10.45
N ALA A 11 -4.63 -18.37 9.88
CA ALA A 11 -3.54 -17.76 9.12
C ALA A 11 -2.39 -17.36 10.06
N GLU A 12 -1.20 -17.88 9.78
CA GLU A 12 0.01 -17.64 10.57
C GLU A 12 0.86 -16.49 10.01
N THR A 13 0.62 -16.08 8.77
CA THR A 13 1.38 -15.03 8.09
C THR A 13 0.47 -14.03 7.39
N PRO A 14 0.94 -12.79 7.15
CA PRO A 14 0.20 -11.80 6.37
C PRO A 14 -0.15 -12.29 4.96
N ALA A 15 0.74 -13.06 4.31
CA ALA A 15 0.44 -13.66 3.01
C ALA A 15 -0.69 -14.70 3.06
N GLN A 16 -0.75 -15.53 4.10
CA GLN A 16 -1.86 -16.48 4.28
C GLN A 16 -3.17 -15.75 4.57
N PHE A 17 -3.15 -14.71 5.40
CA PHE A 17 -4.32 -13.88 5.68
C PHE A 17 -4.85 -13.23 4.39
N SER A 18 -3.97 -12.59 3.62
CA SER A 18 -4.28 -11.97 2.33
C SER A 18 -4.90 -12.96 1.35
N ALA A 19 -4.29 -14.14 1.17
CA ALA A 19 -4.84 -15.16 0.27
C ALA A 19 -6.24 -15.66 0.66
N VAL A 20 -6.57 -15.67 1.96
CA VAL A 20 -7.93 -16.02 2.42
C VAL A 20 -8.89 -14.86 2.22
N LEU A 21 -8.45 -13.62 2.45
CA LEU A 21 -9.25 -12.43 2.22
C LEU A 21 -9.55 -12.23 0.72
N ASP A 22 -8.56 -12.37 -0.16
CA ASP A 22 -8.74 -12.31 -1.61
C ASP A 22 -9.75 -13.36 -2.08
N LYS A 23 -9.61 -14.62 -1.64
CA LYS A 23 -10.59 -15.67 -1.96
C LYS A 23 -12.00 -15.36 -1.47
N LEU A 24 -12.13 -14.70 -0.32
CA LEU A 24 -13.42 -14.25 0.18
C LEU A 24 -13.98 -13.17 -0.73
N LEU A 25 -13.18 -12.16 -1.06
CA LEU A 25 -13.56 -11.04 -1.92
C LEU A 25 -13.96 -11.54 -3.31
N ASP A 26 -13.15 -12.38 -3.96
CA ASP A 26 -13.45 -13.03 -5.24
C ASP A 26 -14.77 -13.80 -5.21
N ALA A 27 -15.06 -14.47 -4.09
CA ALA A 27 -16.28 -15.26 -3.93
C ALA A 27 -17.55 -14.38 -3.77
N VAL A 28 -17.42 -13.21 -3.15
CA VAL A 28 -18.58 -12.32 -2.89
C VAL A 28 -18.72 -11.18 -3.91
N GLU A 29 -17.65 -10.85 -4.63
CA GLU A 29 -17.62 -9.73 -5.58
C GLU A 29 -18.72 -9.80 -6.64
N PRO A 30 -18.99 -10.95 -7.31
CA PRO A 30 -20.06 -11.01 -8.30
C PRO A 30 -21.43 -10.67 -7.70
N PHE A 31 -21.71 -11.16 -6.50
CA PHE A 31 -22.97 -10.89 -5.81
C PHE A 31 -23.08 -9.43 -5.36
N LEU A 32 -21.99 -8.84 -4.85
CA LEU A 32 -21.99 -7.44 -4.44
C LEU A 32 -22.09 -6.49 -5.63
N ASN A 33 -21.48 -6.83 -6.77
CA ASN A 33 -21.63 -6.10 -8.02
C ASN A 33 -23.09 -6.12 -8.51
N GLU A 34 -23.75 -7.28 -8.46
CA GLU A 34 -25.18 -7.38 -8.76
C GLU A 34 -26.03 -6.48 -7.84
N VAL A 35 -25.75 -6.45 -6.54
CA VAL A 35 -26.44 -5.56 -5.59
C VAL A 35 -26.18 -4.09 -5.92
N ILE A 36 -24.95 -3.72 -6.25
CA ILE A 36 -24.58 -2.36 -6.66
C ILE A 36 -25.38 -1.94 -7.89
N ASP A 37 -25.42 -2.80 -8.91
CA ASP A 37 -26.11 -2.54 -10.17
C ASP A 37 -27.61 -2.41 -9.94
N GLN A 38 -28.22 -3.31 -9.17
CA GLN A 38 -29.65 -3.25 -8.86
C GLN A 38 -30.04 -2.00 -8.06
N LEU A 39 -29.21 -1.56 -7.12
CA LEU A 39 -29.43 -0.29 -6.41
C LEU A 39 -29.31 0.91 -7.36
N ALA A 40 -28.35 0.89 -8.28
CA ALA A 40 -28.15 1.95 -9.26
C ALA A 40 -29.32 2.02 -10.26
N GLU A 41 -29.80 0.88 -10.75
CA GLU A 41 -30.96 0.79 -11.63
C GLU A 41 -32.22 1.30 -10.92
N THR A 42 -32.47 0.83 -9.70
CA THR A 42 -33.61 1.28 -8.89
C THR A 42 -33.57 2.79 -8.64
N ALA A 43 -32.39 3.35 -8.37
CA ALA A 43 -32.20 4.79 -8.20
C ALA A 43 -32.57 5.61 -9.46
N THR A 44 -32.51 4.98 -10.65
CA THR A 44 -32.84 5.63 -11.93
C THR A 44 -34.26 5.37 -12.41
N TRP A 45 -35.06 4.59 -11.66
CA TRP A 45 -36.40 4.20 -12.08
C TRP A 45 -37.25 5.41 -12.46
N ARG A 46 -37.85 5.36 -13.66
CA ARG A 46 -38.66 6.45 -14.27
C ARG A 46 -37.96 7.82 -14.30
N GLY A 47 -36.63 7.86 -14.34
CA GLY A 47 -35.88 9.11 -14.38
C GLY A 47 -35.83 9.87 -13.04
N GLN A 48 -36.21 9.24 -11.93
CA GLN A 48 -36.28 9.87 -10.60
C GLN A 48 -34.94 10.44 -10.10
N ASN A 49 -33.82 10.04 -10.69
CA ASN A 49 -32.49 10.53 -10.30
C ASN A 49 -32.18 11.94 -10.86
N ARG A 50 -32.89 12.40 -11.91
CA ARG A 50 -32.52 13.63 -12.62
C ARG A 50 -32.96 14.85 -11.79
N GLY A 51 -31.99 15.52 -11.16
CA GLY A 51 -32.26 16.66 -10.28
C GLY A 51 -32.73 16.29 -8.87
N ALA A 52 -32.55 15.02 -8.47
CA ALA A 52 -32.97 14.55 -7.16
C ALA A 52 -32.20 15.27 -6.04
N GLU A 53 -32.93 15.78 -5.05
CA GLU A 53 -32.36 16.48 -3.91
C GLU A 53 -31.42 15.56 -3.11
N ARG A 54 -30.43 16.16 -2.42
CA ARG A 54 -29.59 15.41 -1.47
C ARG A 54 -30.48 14.81 -0.39
N GLY A 55 -30.27 13.52 -0.08
CA GLY A 55 -31.08 12.79 0.90
C GLY A 55 -32.40 12.24 0.36
N SER A 56 -32.75 12.51 -0.91
CA SER A 56 -33.89 11.86 -1.55
C SER A 56 -33.66 10.34 -1.70
N PRO A 57 -34.73 9.51 -1.72
CA PRO A 57 -34.62 8.07 -1.89
C PRO A 57 -33.72 7.59 -3.05
N PRO A 58 -33.81 8.12 -4.29
CA PRO A 58 -32.91 7.69 -5.38
C PRO A 58 -31.45 8.07 -5.10
N ARG A 59 -31.19 9.20 -4.41
CA ARG A 59 -29.82 9.57 -4.01
C ARG A 59 -29.28 8.62 -2.94
N LEU A 60 -30.10 8.24 -1.96
CA LEU A 60 -29.73 7.29 -0.90
C LEU A 60 -29.38 5.91 -1.47
N LEU A 61 -30.14 5.42 -2.47
CA LEU A 61 -29.83 4.17 -3.15
C LEU A 61 -28.48 4.23 -3.88
N ARG A 62 -28.22 5.32 -4.61
CA ARG A 62 -26.94 5.54 -5.28
C ARG A 62 -25.77 5.65 -4.28
N ASP A 63 -25.99 6.31 -3.15
CA ASP A 63 -24.99 6.43 -2.09
C ASP A 63 -24.73 5.08 -1.42
N ALA A 64 -25.75 4.24 -1.24
CA ALA A 64 -25.58 2.88 -0.75
C ALA A 64 -24.74 2.03 -1.71
N ALA A 65 -25.04 2.03 -3.01
CA ALA A 65 -24.24 1.36 -4.03
C ALA A 65 -22.77 1.83 -4.01
N SER A 66 -22.56 3.15 -3.95
CA SER A 66 -21.22 3.74 -3.86
C SER A 66 -20.47 3.32 -2.60
N ARG A 67 -21.15 3.20 -1.45
CA ARG A 67 -20.53 2.77 -0.18
C ARG A 67 -20.11 1.32 -0.20
N ILE A 68 -20.90 0.44 -0.82
CA ILE A 68 -20.53 -0.98 -0.99
C ILE A 68 -19.27 -1.09 -1.84
N SER A 69 -19.25 -0.43 -3.01
CA SER A 69 -18.06 -0.39 -3.88
C SER A 69 -16.83 0.19 -3.15
N SER A 70 -17.01 1.28 -2.42
CA SER A 70 -15.93 1.89 -1.63
C SER A 70 -15.41 0.96 -0.54
N ALA A 71 -16.28 0.18 0.10
CA ALA A 71 -15.87 -0.76 1.15
C ALA A 71 -14.99 -1.89 0.59
N LEU A 72 -15.33 -2.41 -0.59
CA LEU A 72 -14.50 -3.41 -1.29
C LEU A 72 -13.11 -2.85 -1.62
N ALA A 73 -13.05 -1.65 -2.22
CA ALA A 73 -11.79 -1.00 -2.54
C ALA A 73 -10.94 -0.71 -1.29
N MET A 74 -11.58 -0.30 -0.18
CA MET A 74 -10.88 -0.09 1.10
C MET A 74 -10.31 -1.38 1.67
N ALA A 75 -11.03 -2.51 1.55
CA ALA A 75 -10.54 -3.80 2.02
C ALA A 75 -9.30 -4.25 1.25
N SER A 76 -9.33 -4.22 -0.09
CA SER A 76 -8.17 -4.58 -0.92
C SER A 76 -6.98 -3.65 -0.68
N HIS A 77 -7.23 -2.34 -0.53
CA HIS A 77 -6.16 -1.39 -0.22
C HIS A 77 -5.55 -1.66 1.17
N ALA A 78 -6.37 -1.93 2.19
CA ALA A 78 -5.88 -2.25 3.53
C ALA A 78 -5.01 -3.53 3.51
N ASP A 79 -5.44 -4.56 2.78
CA ASP A 79 -4.66 -5.80 2.62
C ASP A 79 -3.28 -5.55 1.99
N LEU A 80 -3.24 -4.76 0.91
CA LEU A 80 -1.97 -4.35 0.28
C LEU A 80 -1.07 -3.55 1.23
N GLN A 81 -1.63 -2.70 2.09
CA GLN A 81 -0.84 -1.97 3.09
C GLN A 81 -0.25 -2.92 4.14
N ILE A 82 -1.01 -3.92 4.58
CA ILE A 82 -0.52 -4.95 5.52
C ILE A 82 0.64 -5.72 4.91
N LEU A 83 0.50 -6.17 3.65
CA LEU A 83 1.56 -6.88 2.94
C LEU A 83 2.81 -6.02 2.78
N ARG A 84 2.65 -4.76 2.34
CA ARG A 84 3.79 -3.83 2.19
C ARG A 84 4.50 -3.59 3.51
N ALA A 85 3.76 -3.34 4.58
CA ALA A 85 4.36 -3.11 5.90
C ALA A 85 5.19 -4.30 6.39
N HIS A 86 4.84 -5.53 5.99
CA HIS A 86 5.55 -6.73 6.41
C HIS A 86 6.70 -7.13 5.48
N TYR A 87 6.51 -7.05 4.17
CA TYR A 87 7.46 -7.57 3.18
C TYR A 87 8.31 -6.50 2.48
N ASP A 88 7.86 -5.25 2.45
CA ASP A 88 8.55 -4.10 1.85
C ASP A 88 8.45 -2.87 2.77
N PRO A 89 9.02 -2.94 4.00
CA PRO A 89 8.96 -1.83 4.93
C PRO A 89 9.73 -0.64 4.35
N ALA A 90 9.12 0.55 4.41
CA ALA A 90 9.76 1.77 3.95
C ALA A 90 11.12 1.96 4.65
N PRO A 91 12.17 2.40 3.93
CA PRO A 91 13.46 2.63 4.54
C PRO A 91 13.37 3.69 5.63
N ASP A 92 14.02 3.44 6.77
CA ASP A 92 14.09 4.39 7.87
C ASP A 92 14.92 5.62 7.45
N LEU A 93 14.21 6.71 7.13
CA LEU A 93 14.81 7.97 6.68
C LEU A 93 15.68 8.63 7.77
N ASP A 94 15.42 8.37 9.05
CA ASP A 94 16.24 8.85 10.16
C ASP A 94 17.54 8.05 10.28
N ALA A 95 17.51 6.74 10.02
CA ALA A 95 18.72 5.93 9.91
C ALA A 95 19.57 6.34 8.70
N VAL A 96 18.93 6.62 7.56
CA VAL A 96 19.60 7.07 6.32
C VAL A 96 20.26 8.44 6.52
N THR A 97 19.58 9.39 7.15
CA THR A 97 20.16 10.73 7.44
C THR A 97 21.27 10.66 8.48
N LYS A 98 21.17 9.81 9.52
CA LYS A 98 22.25 9.59 10.48
C LYS A 98 23.48 8.92 9.86
N GLN A 99 23.31 7.95 8.95
CA GLN A 99 24.42 7.36 8.19
C GLN A 99 25.06 8.37 7.23
N ALA A 100 24.26 9.21 6.57
CA ALA A 100 24.77 10.26 5.69
C ALA A 100 25.58 11.32 6.47
N LEU A 101 25.12 11.75 7.65
CA LEU A 101 25.89 12.66 8.51
C LEU A 101 27.14 12.00 9.10
N GLY A 102 27.05 10.73 9.51
CA GLY A 102 28.20 9.98 10.05
C GLY A 102 29.31 9.77 9.02
N SER A 103 28.95 9.65 7.74
CA SER A 103 29.90 9.45 6.63
C SER A 103 30.52 10.76 6.11
N GLN A 104 29.99 11.93 6.47
CA GLN A 104 30.53 13.24 6.08
C GLN A 104 31.58 13.79 7.07
N ASN A 105 31.80 13.14 8.22
CA ASN A 105 32.71 13.62 9.26
C ASN A 105 34.17 13.14 9.12
N SER A 106 34.59 12.69 7.94
CA SER A 106 36.01 12.39 7.69
C SER A 106 36.39 12.89 6.29
N PRO A 107 37.08 14.04 6.17
CA PRO A 107 37.69 14.40 4.91
C PRO A 107 38.70 13.32 4.50
N PRO A 108 38.77 12.91 3.22
CA PRO A 108 39.76 11.97 2.75
C PRO A 108 41.16 12.51 3.09
N ALA A 109 42.01 11.66 3.66
CA ALA A 109 43.38 12.02 4.00
C ALA A 109 44.12 12.53 2.74
N PRO A 110 44.86 13.63 2.82
CA PRO A 110 45.59 14.16 1.67
C PRO A 110 46.63 13.13 1.20
N PRO A 111 46.90 13.07 -0.12
CA PRO A 111 47.88 12.14 -0.67
C PRO A 111 49.28 12.44 -0.11
N PRO A 112 50.13 11.41 0.09
CA PRO A 112 51.48 11.62 0.59
C PRO A 112 52.32 12.46 -0.39
N PRO A 113 53.23 13.31 0.11
CA PRO A 113 54.06 14.14 -0.75
C PRO A 113 55.04 13.28 -1.57
N PRO A 114 55.38 13.67 -2.81
CA PRO A 114 56.27 12.91 -3.66
C PRO A 114 57.69 12.89 -3.08
N THR A 115 58.23 11.69 -2.93
CA THR A 115 59.62 11.44 -2.52
C THR A 115 60.56 12.00 -3.60
N ARG A 116 61.24 13.12 -3.31
CA ARG A 116 62.26 13.68 -4.20
C ARG A 116 63.54 12.83 -4.10
N PRO A 117 64.06 12.26 -5.21
CA PRO A 117 65.39 11.66 -5.19
C PRO A 117 66.43 12.75 -4.95
N GLY A 118 67.19 12.63 -3.85
CA GLY A 118 68.30 13.52 -3.55
C GLY A 118 69.43 13.36 -4.57
N PRO A 119 70.16 14.43 -4.90
CA PRO A 119 71.24 14.40 -5.89
C PRO A 119 72.44 13.61 -5.35
N GLY A 120 73.10 12.90 -6.26
CA GLY A 120 74.17 11.96 -6.00
C GLY A 120 75.31 12.50 -5.14
N ARG A 121 75.96 11.57 -4.46
CA ARG A 121 77.23 11.79 -3.77
C ARG A 121 78.31 10.92 -4.42
N PRO A 122 79.44 11.49 -4.84
CA PRO A 122 80.57 10.72 -5.34
C PRO A 122 81.45 10.26 -4.18
N ARG A 123 81.89 9.01 -4.22
CA ARG A 123 83.04 8.41 -3.52
C ARG A 123 83.43 7.20 -4.37
N GLY A 124 84.65 6.93 -4.75
CA GLY A 124 85.98 7.34 -4.30
C GLY A 124 86.91 6.23 -4.75
#